data_AF-A0A6P6VKI2-F1
#
_entry.id   AF-A0A6P6VKI2-F1
#
_cell.length_a   1.000
_cell.length_b   1.000
_cell.length_c   1.000
_cell.angle_alpha   90.00
_cell.angle_beta   90.00
_cell.angle_gamma   90.00
#
_symmetry.space_group_name_H-M   'P 1'
#
loop_
_entity.id
_entity.type
_entity.pdbx_description
1 polymer ?
#
loop_
_entity_poly.entity_id
_entity_poly.type
_entity_poly.pdbx_seq_one_letter_code
_entity_poly.pdbx_strand_id
1 'polypeptide(L)'
;MSLPSSKSPSNPSFPTPQSLSDWLKPRLPSDSFASWGVKPGTKNVHNLWLELSEGETLLADSSPPIRSLQVVVVRVIGKHNRVLLESHQELSNGVIRHRCRPLSEKMKPGESVEAAVSRAVKEELGSAIRGDFGDEGIVKIVPDSYCKKVEERVSASYPGLPACYVLHTVDAVVEGLPECEFCTEEVEEYIDSEMKRVAEGAFSCKKHFWKWVDPCSV
;
A
#
# COMPACT_ATOMS: atom_id res chain seq x y z
N MET A 1 41.10 17.75 -2.47
CA MET A 1 40.26 17.11 -1.43
C MET A 1 39.02 16.59 -2.12
N SER A 2 38.94 15.29 -2.32
CA SER A 2 37.84 14.64 -3.03
C SER A 2 36.69 14.42 -2.05
N LEU A 3 35.50 14.95 -2.35
CA LEU A 3 34.29 14.68 -1.57
C LEU A 3 34.01 13.17 -1.57
N PRO A 4 33.63 12.57 -0.43
CA PRO A 4 33.28 11.16 -0.38
C PRO A 4 32.01 10.94 -1.23
N SER A 5 32.12 10.01 -2.19
CA SER A 5 30.99 9.51 -2.94
C SER A 5 29.96 8.95 -1.97
N SER A 6 28.81 9.62 -1.88
CA SER A 6 27.62 9.13 -1.16
C SER A 6 27.17 7.84 -1.85
N LYS A 7 27.66 6.70 -1.38
CA LYS A 7 27.08 5.39 -1.72
C LYS A 7 25.63 5.44 -1.25
N SER A 8 24.71 5.53 -2.19
CA SER A 8 23.30 5.21 -1.95
C SER A 8 23.25 3.84 -1.26
N PRO A 9 22.63 3.71 -0.09
CA PRO A 9 22.57 2.43 0.61
C PRO A 9 21.88 1.42 -0.32
N SER A 10 22.64 0.40 -0.75
CA SER A 10 22.09 -0.70 -1.52
C SER A 10 21.19 -1.51 -0.61
N ASN A 11 19.94 -1.73 -1.03
CA ASN A 11 19.03 -2.62 -0.34
C ASN A 11 19.68 -4.00 -0.14
N PRO A 12 19.58 -4.61 1.05
CA PRO A 12 19.95 -6.01 1.20
C PRO A 12 19.08 -6.85 0.26
N SER A 13 19.73 -7.69 -0.57
CA SER A 13 19.04 -8.59 -1.49
C SER A 13 18.79 -9.93 -0.81
N PHE A 14 17.55 -10.41 -0.89
CA PHE A 14 17.13 -11.67 -0.28
C PHE A 14 16.65 -12.62 -1.38
N PRO A 15 17.37 -13.72 -1.68
CA PRO A 15 16.96 -14.64 -2.74
C PRO A 15 15.68 -15.41 -2.43
N THR A 16 15.29 -15.55 -1.15
CA THR A 16 14.09 -16.28 -0.74
C THR A 16 13.42 -15.63 0.49
N PRO A 17 12.13 -15.89 0.73
CA PRO A 17 11.47 -15.50 1.97
C PRO A 17 12.20 -16.03 3.23
N GLN A 18 12.82 -17.21 3.12
CA GLN A 18 13.57 -17.80 4.22
C GLN A 18 14.84 -17.00 4.56
N SER A 19 15.60 -16.55 3.55
CA SER A 19 16.80 -15.74 3.81
C SER A 19 16.47 -14.37 4.40
N LEU A 20 15.33 -13.78 4.03
CA LEU A 20 14.78 -12.59 4.69
C LEU A 20 14.42 -12.89 6.15
N SER A 21 13.72 -13.99 6.41
CA SER A 21 13.35 -14.41 7.77
C SER A 21 14.58 -14.56 8.67
N ASP A 22 15.61 -15.25 8.20
CA ASP A 22 16.83 -15.48 8.97
C ASP A 22 17.62 -14.19 9.25
N TRP A 23 17.55 -13.21 8.34
CA TRP A 23 18.13 -11.90 8.56
C TRP A 23 17.35 -11.05 9.58
N LEU A 24 16.01 -11.17 9.59
CA LEU A 24 15.12 -10.42 10.50
C LEU A 24 15.11 -10.97 11.93
N LYS A 25 15.15 -12.30 12.11
CA LYS A 25 15.08 -12.99 13.41
C LYS A 25 15.98 -12.38 14.49
N PRO A 26 17.29 -12.15 14.26
CA PRO A 26 18.16 -11.57 15.28
C PRO A 26 18.00 -10.05 15.46
N ARG A 27 17.22 -9.37 14.62
CA ARG A 27 17.10 -7.90 14.57
C ARG A 27 15.75 -7.37 15.05
N LEU A 28 14.74 -8.23 15.19
CA LEU A 28 13.40 -7.85 15.63
C LEU A 28 13.05 -8.50 16.99
N PRO A 29 12.20 -7.86 17.81
CA PRO A 29 11.68 -8.49 19.02
C PRO A 29 10.94 -9.79 18.69
N SER A 30 11.31 -10.89 19.34
CA SER A 30 10.82 -12.24 19.00
C SER A 30 9.30 -12.35 19.03
N ASP A 31 8.65 -11.80 20.06
CA ASP A 31 7.18 -11.82 20.19
C ASP A 31 6.48 -11.05 19.07
N SER A 32 7.08 -9.94 18.64
CA SER A 32 6.54 -9.13 17.55
C SER A 32 6.68 -9.84 16.21
N PHE A 33 7.85 -10.42 15.93
CA PHE A 33 8.10 -11.15 14.69
C PHE A 33 7.26 -12.43 14.60
N ALA A 34 7.10 -13.17 15.71
CA ALA A 34 6.26 -14.36 15.78
C ALA A 34 4.77 -14.08 15.52
N SER A 35 4.32 -12.82 15.70
CA SER A 35 2.93 -12.44 15.44
C SER A 35 2.59 -12.29 13.95
N TRP A 36 3.59 -12.22 13.07
CA TRP A 36 3.41 -11.96 11.64
C TRP A 36 2.68 -13.12 10.95
N GLY A 37 1.52 -12.82 10.37
CA GLY A 37 0.66 -13.82 9.73
C GLY A 37 -0.15 -14.69 10.70
N VAL A 38 0.02 -14.51 12.01
CA VAL A 38 -0.75 -15.18 13.05
C VAL A 38 -1.78 -14.22 13.65
N LYS A 39 -1.36 -12.99 13.97
CA LYS A 39 -2.25 -11.97 14.51
C LYS A 39 -3.12 -11.39 13.39
N PRO A 40 -4.45 -11.25 13.59
CA PRO A 40 -5.35 -10.65 12.61
C PRO A 40 -4.85 -9.30 12.08
N GLY A 41 -4.88 -9.12 10.76
CA GLY A 41 -4.50 -7.89 10.07
C GLY A 41 -3.00 -7.70 9.85
N THR A 42 -2.15 -8.62 10.34
CA THR A 42 -0.71 -8.63 10.05
C THR A 42 -0.41 -9.35 8.73
N LYS A 43 0.62 -8.88 8.04
CA LYS A 43 1.23 -9.55 6.89
C LYS A 43 2.31 -10.51 7.38
N ASN A 44 2.76 -11.42 6.51
CA ASN A 44 3.80 -12.40 6.83
C ASN A 44 5.11 -12.11 6.09
N VAL A 45 6.13 -12.95 6.30
CA VAL A 45 7.45 -12.76 5.67
C VAL A 45 7.39 -12.85 4.14
N HIS A 46 6.51 -13.67 3.56
CA HIS A 46 6.34 -13.76 2.10
C HIS A 46 5.85 -12.43 1.53
N ASN A 47 4.89 -11.77 2.20
CA ASN A 47 4.44 -10.44 1.79
C ASN A 47 5.59 -9.42 1.76
N LEU A 48 6.42 -9.38 2.82
CA LEU A 48 7.53 -8.42 2.88
C LEU A 48 8.59 -8.73 1.83
N TRP A 49 8.85 -10.01 1.59
CA TRP A 49 9.78 -10.44 0.57
C TRP A 49 9.31 -10.02 -0.83
N LEU A 50 8.02 -10.18 -1.14
CA LEU A 50 7.44 -9.72 -2.41
C LEU A 50 7.62 -8.20 -2.58
N GLU A 51 7.24 -7.42 -1.56
CA GLU A 51 7.38 -5.96 -1.57
C GLU A 51 8.84 -5.50 -1.76
N LEU A 52 9.81 -6.25 -1.23
CA LEU A 52 11.25 -6.01 -1.46
C LEU A 52 11.70 -6.41 -2.86
N SER A 53 11.22 -7.56 -3.36
CA SER A 53 11.59 -8.10 -4.67
C SER A 53 11.06 -7.24 -5.82
N GLU A 54 9.90 -6.61 -5.63
CA GLU A 54 9.29 -5.67 -6.57
C GLU A 54 9.82 -4.23 -6.40
N GLY A 55 10.68 -4.00 -5.40
CA GLY A 55 11.30 -2.70 -5.13
C GLY A 55 10.37 -1.66 -4.50
N GLU A 56 9.14 -2.03 -4.14
CA GLU A 56 8.15 -1.16 -3.51
C GLU A 56 8.54 -0.75 -2.08
N THR A 57 9.44 -1.51 -1.46
CA THR A 57 9.91 -1.30 -0.11
C THR A 57 11.43 -1.42 -0.04
N LEU A 58 12.03 -0.59 0.82
CA LEU A 58 13.45 -0.65 1.17
C LEU A 58 13.61 -1.03 2.64
N LEU A 59 14.70 -1.73 2.96
CA LEU A 59 15.10 -2.02 4.35
C LEU A 59 16.47 -1.41 4.62
N ALA A 60 16.51 -0.45 5.54
CA ALA A 60 17.76 0.08 6.06
C ALA A 60 18.40 -0.94 7.01
N ASP A 61 19.68 -1.25 6.81
CA ASP A 61 20.46 -2.13 7.67
C ASP A 61 20.78 -1.44 9.01
N SER A 62 19.79 -1.48 9.89
CA SER A 62 19.78 -0.95 11.25
C SER A 62 19.18 -2.00 12.18
N SER A 63 19.26 -1.79 13.50
CA SER A 63 18.73 -2.73 14.49
C SER A 63 17.83 -1.97 15.49
N PRO A 64 16.49 -2.09 15.39
CA PRO A 64 15.74 -2.83 14.36
C PRO A 64 15.85 -2.17 12.97
N PRO A 65 15.67 -2.92 11.87
CA PRO A 65 15.73 -2.38 10.51
C PRO A 65 14.55 -1.44 10.23
N ILE A 66 14.79 -0.37 9.49
CA ILE A 66 13.76 0.60 9.12
C ILE A 66 13.25 0.31 7.72
N ARG A 67 11.95 0.06 7.63
CA ARG A 67 11.24 -0.17 6.38
C ARG A 67 10.82 1.15 5.75
N SER A 68 11.33 1.47 4.57
CA SER A 68 10.94 2.70 3.84
C SER A 68 10.07 2.37 2.64
N LEU A 69 9.02 3.15 2.41
CA LEU A 69 8.13 2.98 1.27
C LEU A 69 7.49 4.31 0.86
N GLN A 70 7.12 4.39 -0.41
CA GLN A 70 6.37 5.52 -0.97
C GLN A 70 4.92 5.09 -1.17
N VAL A 71 3.97 5.92 -0.74
CA VAL A 71 2.55 5.63 -0.78
C VAL A 71 1.81 6.82 -1.37
N VAL A 72 1.00 6.57 -2.39
CA VAL A 72 0.05 7.56 -2.87
C VAL A 72 -1.22 7.50 -2.03
N VAL A 73 -1.71 8.66 -1.61
CA VAL A 73 -2.96 8.80 -0.85
C VAL A 73 -3.91 9.64 -1.69
N VAL A 74 -4.97 9.02 -2.19
CA VAL A 74 -5.95 9.67 -3.06
C VAL A 74 -7.20 10.00 -2.24
N ARG A 75 -7.40 11.28 -1.97
CA ARG A 75 -8.68 11.76 -1.41
C ARG A 75 -9.65 11.93 -2.57
N VAL A 76 -10.48 10.92 -2.79
CA VAL A 76 -11.52 10.99 -3.81
C VAL A 76 -12.64 11.90 -3.32
N ILE A 77 -12.87 13.00 -4.05
CA ILE A 77 -13.84 14.04 -3.72
C ILE A 77 -15.13 13.77 -4.50
N GLY A 78 -16.21 13.50 -3.76
CA GLY A 78 -17.54 13.28 -4.28
C GLY A 78 -18.46 14.49 -4.12
N LYS A 79 -19.77 14.28 -4.32
CA LYS A 79 -20.79 15.31 -4.16
C LYS A 79 -20.78 15.89 -2.73
N HIS A 80 -21.09 17.19 -2.63
CA HIS A 80 -21.08 17.95 -1.38
C HIS A 80 -19.71 17.93 -0.66
N ASN A 81 -18.63 17.80 -1.43
CA ASN A 81 -17.25 17.66 -0.94
C ASN A 81 -17.02 16.45 -0.01
N ARG A 82 -17.91 15.44 -0.03
CA ARG A 82 -17.67 14.21 0.75
C ARG A 82 -16.43 13.51 0.24
N VAL A 83 -15.68 12.90 1.15
CA VAL A 83 -14.46 12.17 0.84
C VAL A 83 -14.73 10.68 0.93
N LEU A 84 -14.21 9.92 -0.04
CA LEU A 84 -14.29 8.47 -0.02
C LEU A 84 -13.24 7.91 0.96
N LEU A 85 -13.70 7.09 1.91
CA LEU A 85 -12.83 6.32 2.79
C LEU A 85 -13.02 4.82 2.58
N GLU A 86 -11.90 4.12 2.62
CA GLU A 86 -11.86 2.70 2.89
C GLU A 86 -12.19 2.47 4.37
N SER A 87 -13.38 1.95 4.65
CA SER A 87 -13.80 1.65 6.02
C SER A 87 -13.08 0.43 6.58
N HIS A 88 -13.11 -0.66 5.83
CA HIS A 88 -12.47 -1.92 6.16
C HIS A 88 -12.19 -2.74 4.90
N GLN A 89 -11.38 -3.77 5.08
CA GLN A 89 -10.99 -4.73 4.06
C GLN A 89 -11.26 -6.15 4.55
N GLU A 90 -11.56 -7.04 3.61
CA GLU A 90 -11.55 -8.49 3.83
C GLU A 90 -10.31 -9.08 3.16
N LEU A 91 -9.49 -9.77 3.95
CA LEU A 91 -8.27 -10.44 3.48
C LEU A 91 -8.56 -11.85 2.97
N SER A 92 -7.61 -12.44 2.24
CA SER A 92 -7.71 -13.81 1.69
C SER A 92 -7.95 -14.90 2.73
N ASN A 93 -7.61 -14.65 4.00
CA ASN A 93 -7.87 -15.55 5.13
C ASN A 93 -9.19 -15.25 5.87
N GLY A 94 -10.05 -14.39 5.30
CA GLY A 94 -11.34 -13.98 5.89
C GLY A 94 -11.23 -12.96 7.02
N VAL A 95 -10.02 -12.51 7.38
CA VAL A 95 -9.84 -11.51 8.44
C VAL A 95 -10.31 -10.15 7.96
N ILE A 96 -11.10 -9.48 8.80
CA ILE A 96 -11.49 -8.08 8.61
C ILE A 96 -10.44 -7.15 9.20
N ARG A 97 -9.99 -6.19 8.40
CA ARG A 97 -9.06 -5.14 8.82
C ARG A 97 -9.72 -3.77 8.66
N HIS A 98 -9.91 -3.05 9.77
CA HIS A 98 -10.36 -1.66 9.73
C HIS A 98 -9.24 -0.73 9.28
N ARG A 99 -9.59 0.24 8.43
CA ARG A 99 -8.64 1.13 7.74
C ARG A 99 -8.98 2.58 8.04
N CYS A 100 -10.24 2.97 7.83
CA CYS A 100 -10.78 4.31 8.02
C CYS A 100 -9.89 5.41 7.43
N ARG A 101 -9.46 5.21 6.18
CA ARG A 101 -8.52 6.11 5.49
C ARG A 101 -8.86 6.24 4.01
N PRO A 102 -8.38 7.30 3.33
CA PRO A 102 -8.52 7.41 1.88
C PRO A 102 -7.83 6.25 1.16
N LEU A 103 -8.14 6.09 -0.13
CA LEU A 103 -7.45 5.16 -1.04
C LEU A 103 -5.93 5.36 -0.89
N SER A 104 -5.22 4.31 -0.48
CA SER A 104 -3.82 4.38 -0.08
C SER A 104 -3.04 3.23 -0.67
N GLU A 105 -2.22 3.51 -1.67
CA GLU A 105 -1.57 2.48 -2.47
C GLU A 105 -0.05 2.67 -2.54
N LYS A 106 0.70 1.57 -2.49
CA LYS A 106 2.17 1.62 -2.60
C LYS A 106 2.56 2.08 -4.02
N MET A 107 3.55 2.96 -4.13
CA MET A 107 4.07 3.35 -5.44
C MET A 107 5.10 2.34 -5.94
N LYS A 108 5.06 2.05 -7.25
CA LYS A 108 6.04 1.20 -7.93
C LYS A 108 7.36 1.97 -8.15
N PRO A 109 8.51 1.29 -8.30
CA PRO A 109 9.79 1.97 -8.51
C PRO A 109 9.78 2.87 -9.75
N GLY A 110 10.12 4.15 -9.58
CA GLY A 110 10.17 5.13 -10.67
C GLY A 110 8.80 5.60 -11.20
N GLU A 111 7.70 5.17 -10.57
CA GLU A 111 6.34 5.57 -10.93
C GLU A 111 6.08 7.06 -10.57
N SER A 112 5.41 7.80 -11.45
CA SER A 112 4.96 9.16 -11.13
C SER A 112 3.76 9.15 -10.19
N VAL A 113 3.48 10.26 -9.52
CA VAL A 113 2.31 10.37 -8.63
C VAL A 113 1.03 10.16 -9.44
N GLU A 114 0.92 10.76 -10.62
CA GLU A 114 -0.26 10.67 -11.51
C GLU A 114 -0.49 9.25 -12.02
N ALA A 115 0.59 8.55 -12.38
CA ALA A 115 0.54 7.15 -12.78
C ALA A 115 0.07 6.27 -11.61
N ALA A 116 0.63 6.48 -10.41
CA ALA A 116 0.22 5.76 -9.20
C ALA A 116 -1.24 6.02 -8.81
N VAL A 117 -1.72 7.27 -8.93
CA VAL A 117 -3.14 7.62 -8.71
C VAL A 117 -4.03 6.85 -9.68
N SER A 118 -3.71 6.91 -10.97
CA SER A 118 -4.51 6.26 -12.02
C SER A 118 -4.57 4.75 -11.81
N ARG A 119 -3.41 4.14 -11.48
CA ARG A 119 -3.31 2.72 -11.17
C ARG A 119 -4.12 2.35 -9.93
N ALA A 120 -3.94 3.08 -8.82
CA ALA A 120 -4.65 2.82 -7.57
C ALA A 120 -6.18 2.89 -7.76
N VAL A 121 -6.69 3.88 -8.51
CA VAL A 121 -8.11 3.96 -8.82
C VAL A 121 -8.57 2.80 -9.69
N LYS A 122 -7.78 2.42 -10.70
CA LYS A 122 -8.12 1.29 -11.60
C LYS A 122 -8.15 -0.04 -10.86
N GLU A 123 -7.16 -0.32 -10.03
CA GLU A 123 -7.01 -1.57 -9.27
C GLU A 123 -8.06 -1.69 -8.17
N GLU A 124 -8.23 -0.66 -7.33
CA GLU A 124 -9.10 -0.76 -6.15
C GLU A 124 -10.55 -0.31 -6.40
N LEU A 125 -10.80 0.63 -7.31
CA LEU A 125 -12.14 1.21 -7.54
C LEU A 125 -12.75 0.81 -8.90
N GLY A 126 -11.95 0.29 -9.84
CA GLY A 126 -12.36 0.08 -11.23
C GLY A 126 -13.60 -0.81 -11.40
N SER A 127 -13.78 -1.82 -10.55
CA SER A 127 -14.95 -2.71 -10.61
C SER A 127 -16.27 -2.03 -10.20
N ALA A 128 -16.23 -0.88 -9.53
CA ALA A 128 -17.41 -0.10 -9.15
C ALA A 128 -17.75 1.02 -10.15
N ILE A 129 -16.83 1.37 -11.06
CA ILE A 129 -17.01 2.47 -12.01
C ILE A 129 -17.99 2.04 -13.09
N ARG A 130 -19.11 2.76 -13.20
CA ARG A 130 -20.17 2.49 -14.19
C ARG A 130 -20.15 3.52 -15.30
N GLY A 131 -20.12 3.07 -16.55
CA GLY A 131 -20.23 3.90 -17.75
C GLY A 131 -19.21 3.52 -18.82
N ASP A 132 -19.49 3.84 -20.07
CA ASP A 132 -18.56 3.70 -21.19
C ASP A 132 -17.65 4.94 -21.27
N PHE A 133 -16.91 5.15 -20.18
CA PHE A 133 -15.82 6.11 -20.17
C PHE A 133 -14.61 5.37 -20.72
N GLY A 134 -14.03 5.83 -21.83
CA GLY A 134 -12.73 5.32 -22.26
C GLY A 134 -11.70 5.44 -21.12
N ASP A 135 -10.57 4.73 -21.22
CA ASP A 135 -9.50 4.76 -20.20
C ASP A 135 -9.01 6.22 -19.92
N GLU A 136 -9.23 7.15 -20.85
CA GLU A 136 -8.95 8.59 -20.69
C GLU A 136 -10.13 9.34 -20.05
N GLY A 137 -9.92 9.90 -18.86
CA GLY A 137 -10.82 10.91 -18.26
C GLY A 137 -11.65 10.46 -17.06
N ILE A 138 -11.50 9.20 -16.62
CA ILE A 138 -12.16 8.68 -15.41
C ILE A 138 -11.64 9.39 -14.15
N VAL A 139 -10.34 9.69 -14.10
CA VAL A 139 -9.68 10.32 -12.95
C VAL A 139 -9.21 11.72 -13.31
N LYS A 140 -9.65 12.71 -12.53
CA LYS A 140 -9.23 14.11 -12.64
C LYS A 140 -8.57 14.53 -11.34
N ILE A 141 -7.24 14.65 -11.34
CA ILE A 141 -6.49 15.18 -10.20
C ILE A 141 -6.78 16.67 -10.08
N VAL A 142 -7.12 17.12 -8.87
CA VAL A 142 -7.38 18.53 -8.56
C VAL A 142 -6.04 19.28 -8.63
N PRO A 143 -5.92 20.33 -9.46
CA PRO A 143 -4.71 21.13 -9.54
C PRO A 143 -4.32 21.68 -8.17
N ASP A 144 -3.01 21.78 -7.92
CA ASP A 144 -2.42 22.35 -6.68
C ASP A 144 -2.84 21.64 -5.37
N SER A 145 -3.45 20.46 -5.42
CA SER A 145 -3.84 19.67 -4.25
C SER A 145 -2.71 18.80 -3.66
N TYR A 146 -1.61 18.65 -4.39
CA TYR A 146 -0.53 17.74 -4.03
C TYR A 146 0.17 18.16 -2.73
N CYS A 147 0.31 17.20 -1.81
CA CYS A 147 1.03 17.36 -0.56
C CYS A 147 1.96 16.17 -0.30
N LYS A 148 3.22 16.44 0.03
CA LYS A 148 4.20 15.43 0.43
C LYS A 148 4.44 15.49 1.94
N LYS A 149 4.31 14.35 2.62
CA LYS A 149 4.57 14.22 4.05
C LYS A 149 5.44 12.99 4.32
N VAL A 150 6.38 13.11 5.25
CA VAL A 150 7.15 11.96 5.77
C VAL A 150 6.63 11.63 7.17
N GLU A 151 6.31 10.36 7.40
CA GLU A 151 5.82 9.87 8.69
C GLU A 151 6.61 8.63 9.14
N GLU A 152 7.13 8.67 10.36
CA GLU A 152 7.73 7.52 11.00
C GLU A 152 6.77 6.90 12.00
N ARG A 153 6.47 5.61 11.86
CA ARG A 153 5.61 4.87 12.79
C ARG A 153 5.90 3.38 12.76
N VAL A 154 5.44 2.66 13.78
CA VAL A 154 5.47 1.19 13.76
C VAL A 154 4.49 0.68 12.72
N SER A 155 4.93 -0.26 11.89
CA SER A 155 4.07 -0.86 10.86
C SER A 155 2.98 -1.72 11.48
N ALA A 156 1.72 -1.36 11.26
CA ALA A 156 0.58 -2.19 11.69
C ALA A 156 0.57 -3.57 11.00
N SER A 157 1.05 -3.64 9.76
CA SER A 157 1.16 -4.90 9.02
C SER A 157 2.32 -5.76 9.50
N TYR A 158 3.35 -5.16 10.09
CA TYR A 158 4.58 -5.83 10.51
C TYR A 158 4.97 -5.35 11.92
N PRO A 159 4.29 -5.81 12.98
CA PRO A 159 4.60 -5.40 14.35
C PRO A 159 6.08 -5.58 14.68
N GLY A 160 6.67 -4.61 15.38
CA GLY A 160 8.10 -4.59 15.71
C GLY A 160 9.03 -4.07 14.61
N LEU A 161 8.54 -3.91 13.37
CA LEU A 161 9.29 -3.29 12.27
C LEU A 161 8.91 -1.80 12.16
N PRO A 162 9.81 -0.87 12.52
CA PRO A 162 9.58 0.55 12.28
C PRO A 162 9.54 0.84 10.79
N ALA A 163 8.70 1.81 10.40
CA ALA A 163 8.54 2.19 9.02
C ALA A 163 8.56 3.71 8.83
N CYS A 164 9.21 4.13 7.74
CA CYS A 164 9.23 5.49 7.23
C CYS A 164 8.37 5.55 5.96
N TYR A 165 7.24 6.25 6.05
CA TYR A 165 6.30 6.42 4.97
C TYR A 165 6.54 7.78 4.31
N VAL A 166 6.80 7.78 3.01
CA VAL A 166 6.72 8.99 2.19
C VAL A 166 5.33 9.01 1.55
N LEU A 167 4.45 9.83 2.10
CA LEU A 167 3.06 9.97 1.67
C LEU A 167 2.94 11.07 0.62
N HIS A 168 2.39 10.70 -0.54
CA HIS A 168 2.05 11.58 -1.66
C HIS A 168 0.54 11.73 -1.73
N THR A 169 0.01 12.76 -1.07
CA THR A 169 -1.44 13.00 -1.00
C THR A 169 -1.90 13.89 -2.15
N VAL A 170 -2.99 13.52 -2.81
CA VAL A 170 -3.67 14.34 -3.82
C VAL A 170 -5.17 14.29 -3.64
N ASP A 171 -5.86 15.32 -4.11
CA ASP A 171 -7.30 15.29 -4.29
C ASP A 171 -7.62 14.88 -5.73
N ALA A 172 -8.62 14.02 -5.91
CA ALA A 172 -9.06 13.61 -7.24
C ALA A 172 -10.58 13.48 -7.31
N VAL A 173 -11.15 13.76 -8.47
CA VAL A 173 -12.53 13.42 -8.80
C VAL A 173 -12.49 12.17 -9.68
N VAL A 174 -13.30 11.17 -9.33
CA VAL A 174 -13.42 9.92 -10.08
C VAL A 174 -14.86 9.79 -10.58
N GLU A 175 -15.02 9.78 -11.90
CA GLU A 175 -16.32 9.68 -12.55
C GLU A 175 -16.87 8.25 -12.45
N GLY A 176 -18.20 8.11 -12.41
CA GLY A 176 -18.87 6.80 -12.46
C GLY A 176 -18.90 6.00 -11.15
N LEU A 177 -18.37 6.53 -10.03
CA LEU A 177 -18.48 5.87 -8.73
C LEU A 177 -19.89 5.95 -8.12
N PRO A 178 -20.32 4.95 -7.33
CA PRO A 178 -21.58 4.99 -6.59
C PRO A 178 -21.64 6.13 -5.56
N GLU A 179 -22.81 6.74 -5.38
CA GLU A 179 -23.03 7.81 -4.39
C GLU A 179 -23.32 7.29 -2.97
N CYS A 180 -23.67 6.01 -2.85
CA CYS A 180 -23.86 5.29 -1.59
C CYS A 180 -22.60 4.51 -1.20
N GLU A 181 -22.62 3.83 -0.06
CA GLU A 181 -21.57 2.86 0.29
C GLU A 181 -21.54 1.71 -0.74
N PHE A 182 -20.35 1.20 -1.03
CA PHE A 182 -20.14 0.12 -2.00
C PHE A 182 -18.92 -0.72 -1.62
N CYS A 183 -18.77 -1.87 -2.27
CA CYS A 183 -17.57 -2.69 -2.17
C CYS A 183 -17.00 -2.99 -3.54
N THR A 184 -15.70 -3.22 -3.60
CA THR A 184 -14.96 -3.65 -4.79
C THR A 184 -14.14 -4.89 -4.48
N GLU A 185 -13.89 -5.68 -5.51
CA GLU A 185 -13.03 -6.86 -5.44
C GLU A 185 -11.70 -6.57 -6.14
N GLU A 186 -10.60 -7.01 -5.54
CA GLU A 186 -9.25 -6.86 -6.10
C GLU A 186 -8.92 -8.07 -6.99
N VAL A 187 -8.46 -7.80 -8.21
CA VAL A 187 -8.05 -8.86 -9.16
C VAL A 187 -6.61 -9.26 -8.85
N GLU A 188 -6.31 -10.57 -8.88
CA GLU A 188 -4.99 -11.09 -8.47
C GLU A 188 -3.84 -10.48 -9.29
N GLU A 189 -2.92 -9.80 -8.61
CA GLU A 189 -1.83 -9.01 -9.22
C GLU A 189 -0.67 -9.89 -9.74
N TYR A 190 -0.50 -11.11 -9.21
CA TYR A 190 0.67 -11.97 -9.48
C TYR A 190 0.43 -12.94 -10.65
N ILE A 191 0.67 -12.44 -11.87
CA ILE A 191 0.51 -13.21 -13.12
C ILE A 191 1.73 -14.10 -13.42
N ASP A 192 2.92 -13.79 -12.90
CA ASP A 192 4.15 -14.55 -13.15
C ASP A 192 4.26 -15.83 -12.31
N SER A 193 4.72 -16.92 -12.92
CA SER A 193 4.68 -18.28 -12.38
C SER A 193 5.55 -18.51 -11.13
N GLU A 194 6.68 -17.82 -10.98
CA GLU A 194 7.54 -17.92 -9.80
C GLU A 194 7.01 -17.04 -8.65
N MET A 195 6.67 -15.78 -8.92
CA MET A 195 6.07 -14.89 -7.93
C MET A 195 4.71 -15.41 -7.45
N LYS A 196 3.94 -16.06 -8.33
CA LYS A 196 2.64 -16.67 -7.98
C LYS A 196 2.76 -17.71 -6.87
N ARG A 197 3.76 -18.60 -6.91
CA ARG A 197 3.97 -19.61 -5.85
C ARG A 197 4.32 -18.98 -4.51
N VAL A 198 5.06 -17.86 -4.52
CA VAL A 198 5.39 -17.13 -3.29
C VAL A 198 4.17 -16.33 -2.80
N ALA A 199 3.38 -15.78 -3.73
CA ALA A 199 2.15 -15.07 -3.46
C ALA A 199 1.06 -15.97 -2.85
N GLU A 200 1.02 -17.26 -3.18
CA GLU A 200 0.16 -18.24 -2.51
C GLU A 200 0.43 -18.32 -0.99
N GLY A 201 1.69 -18.07 -0.58
CA GLY A 201 2.08 -17.99 0.83
C GLY A 201 1.79 -16.63 1.48
N ALA A 202 1.32 -15.63 0.73
CA ALA A 202 1.13 -14.26 1.18
C ALA A 202 -0.36 -13.94 1.43
N PHE A 203 -0.64 -13.02 2.35
CA PHE A 203 -2.02 -12.54 2.57
C PHE A 203 -2.30 -11.35 1.65
N SER A 204 -3.31 -11.46 0.77
CA SER A 204 -3.79 -10.39 -0.10
C SER A 204 -5.13 -9.82 0.38
N CYS A 205 -5.45 -8.60 -0.05
CA CYS A 205 -6.81 -8.09 0.09
C CYS A 205 -7.68 -8.77 -0.98
N LYS A 206 -8.94 -9.02 -0.66
CA LYS A 206 -9.92 -9.58 -1.59
C LYS A 206 -11.06 -8.61 -1.83
N LYS A 207 -11.50 -7.91 -0.77
CA LYS A 207 -12.59 -6.93 -0.86
C LYS A 207 -12.26 -5.67 -0.10
N HIS A 208 -12.61 -4.54 -0.71
CA HIS A 208 -12.53 -3.22 -0.12
C HIS A 208 -13.95 -2.68 0.11
N PHE A 209 -14.20 -2.10 1.27
CA PHE A 209 -15.52 -1.54 1.63
C PHE A 209 -15.42 -0.04 1.79
N TRP A 210 -16.13 0.69 0.93
CA TRP A 210 -16.02 2.12 0.75
C TRP A 210 -17.24 2.86 1.29
N LYS A 211 -16.99 3.99 1.95
CA LYS A 211 -18.03 4.90 2.42
C LYS A 211 -17.67 6.35 2.18
N TRP A 212 -18.69 7.15 1.90
CA TRP A 212 -18.57 8.60 1.80
C TRP A 212 -18.73 9.24 3.18
N VAL A 213 -17.79 10.10 3.56
CA VAL A 213 -17.86 10.84 4.82
C VAL A 213 -17.74 12.34 4.59
N ASP A 214 -18.18 13.13 5.56
CA ASP A 214 -17.97 14.57 5.54
C ASP A 214 -16.48 14.92 5.67
N PRO A 215 -16.01 16.01 5.04
CA PRO A 215 -14.60 16.43 5.10
C PRO A 215 -14.05 16.55 6.53
N CYS A 216 -14.89 16.91 7.49
CA CYS A 216 -14.50 17.08 8.90
C CYS A 216 -14.25 15.75 9.64
N SER A 217 -14.53 14.61 8.99
CA SER A 217 -14.38 13.27 9.57
C SER A 217 -13.12 12.53 9.10
N VAL A 218 -12.25 13.21 8.34
CA VAL A 218 -11.03 12.65 7.70
C VAL A 218 -9.77 13.20 8.35
#